data_AF-A0AA39P0U2-F1
#
_entry.id   AF-A0AA39P0U2-F1
#
_cell.length_a   1.000
_cell.length_b   1.000
_cell.length_c   1.000
_cell.angle_alpha   90.00
_cell.angle_beta   90.00
_cell.angle_gamma   90.00
#
_symmetry.space_group_name_H-M   'P 1'
#
loop_
_entity.id
_entity.type
_entity.pdbx_description
1 polymer ?
#
loop_
_entity_poly.entity_id
_entity_poly.type
_entity_poly.pdbx_seq_one_letter_code
_entity_poly.pdbx_strand_id
1 'polypeptide(L)'
;MAPTEILDLYDLALLCNYERGSSEPRFRYTKLREVVKDNESFQTVRLLNAAWAAQPSPKVAFAFDTIPPKFYLDEPDLPSNILPAPTPLNLARFSSKELETIYWQARNHDACYKSLTLLQHFFEFYPLETNIRIRTSAGANYITTLSHRDIIEFKLHGPKMATNACVLPSGTGYLTGMQDVMDHAVLGFDGTVLDLTSLQFGDDGRGLRGKSIFVLEKQETYYERLKKFAEKPDIVNVRHSFYIYPPEEPGVDEWLLGVARRVKQRWNRRATEHWCGHCGAPAEMMRCSLCKDAYYCDKHHQAAAWPFHKKFCTGAKK
;
A
#
# COMPACT_ATOMS: atom_id res chain seq x y z
N MET A 1 -6.47 28.40 23.50
CA MET A 1 -6.92 27.63 22.31
C MET A 1 -5.92 26.50 22.11
N ALA A 2 -6.37 25.25 22.08
CA ALA A 2 -5.47 24.16 21.69
C ALA A 2 -4.95 24.42 20.28
N PRO A 3 -3.67 24.11 19.96
CA PRO A 3 -3.16 24.27 18.62
C PRO A 3 -4.03 23.48 17.65
N THR A 4 -4.49 24.13 16.56
CA THR A 4 -5.29 23.49 15.51
C THR A 4 -4.52 22.27 15.00
N GLU A 5 -5.12 21.08 15.13
CA GLU A 5 -4.48 19.85 14.68
C GLU A 5 -4.27 19.90 13.15
N ILE A 6 -3.05 19.60 12.72
CA ILE A 6 -2.71 19.47 11.31
C ILE A 6 -2.40 17.99 11.05
N LEU A 7 -3.21 17.36 10.22
CA LEU A 7 -2.98 16.00 9.72
C LEU A 7 -1.85 16.02 8.68
N ASP A 8 -0.97 15.02 8.66
CA ASP A 8 0.03 14.90 7.60
C ASP A 8 -0.30 13.71 6.69
N LEU A 9 -0.63 13.98 5.42
CA LEU A 9 -1.10 12.95 4.52
C LEU A 9 -0.06 11.87 4.23
N TYR A 10 1.24 12.21 4.20
CA TYR A 10 2.31 11.24 3.96
C TYR A 10 2.47 10.30 5.17
N ASP A 11 2.43 10.86 6.38
CA ASP A 11 2.55 10.08 7.61
C ASP A 11 1.29 9.22 7.83
N LEU A 12 0.10 9.74 7.51
CA LEU A 12 -1.14 8.97 7.52
C LEU A 12 -1.12 7.84 6.49
N ALA A 13 -0.59 8.07 5.29
CA ALA A 13 -0.42 7.02 4.27
C ALA A 13 0.46 5.86 4.77
N LEU A 14 1.55 6.16 5.47
CA LEU A 14 2.42 5.16 6.10
C LEU A 14 1.66 4.33 7.14
N LEU A 15 0.96 5.00 8.06
CA LEU A 15 0.22 4.33 9.14
C LEU A 15 -0.94 3.49 8.59
N CYS A 16 -1.72 4.04 7.65
CA CYS A 16 -2.83 3.32 7.02
C CYS A 16 -2.35 2.08 6.29
N ASN A 17 -1.29 2.18 5.48
CA ASN A 17 -0.74 1.02 4.81
C ASN A 17 -0.24 -0.02 5.82
N TYR A 18 0.54 0.38 6.84
CA TYR A 18 1.01 -0.54 7.86
C TYR A 18 -0.14 -1.31 8.55
N GLU A 19 -1.11 -0.58 9.10
CA GLU A 19 -2.21 -1.17 9.88
C GLU A 19 -3.10 -2.06 9.01
N ARG A 20 -3.39 -1.63 7.78
CA ARG A 20 -4.17 -2.42 6.81
C ARG A 20 -3.41 -3.67 6.40
N GLY A 21 -2.18 -3.51 5.91
CA GLY A 21 -1.39 -4.60 5.37
C GLY A 21 -1.12 -5.67 6.42
N SER A 22 -0.73 -5.28 7.63
CA SER A 22 -0.30 -6.20 8.69
C SER A 22 -1.43 -7.01 9.33
N SER A 23 -2.68 -6.64 9.08
CA SER A 23 -3.87 -7.28 9.63
C SER A 23 -4.89 -7.71 8.57
N GLU A 24 -4.51 -7.69 7.28
CA GLU A 24 -5.37 -8.02 6.15
C GLU A 24 -5.93 -9.45 6.30
N PRO A 25 -7.25 -9.64 6.47
CA PRO A 25 -7.84 -10.93 6.83
C PRO A 25 -7.56 -12.03 5.81
N ARG A 26 -7.57 -11.69 4.52
CA ARG A 26 -7.30 -12.62 3.41
C ARG A 26 -5.93 -13.27 3.49
N PHE A 27 -4.97 -12.58 4.12
CA PHE A 27 -3.57 -13.00 4.19
C PHE A 27 -3.08 -13.20 5.62
N ARG A 28 -3.99 -13.31 6.59
CA ARG A 28 -3.60 -13.46 7.98
C ARG A 28 -2.83 -14.77 8.22
N TYR A 29 -1.66 -14.66 8.85
CA TYR A 29 -0.75 -15.77 9.16
C TYR A 29 -0.25 -16.54 7.92
N THR A 30 -0.23 -15.89 6.77
CA THR A 30 0.23 -16.52 5.53
C THR A 30 1.74 -16.44 5.38
N LYS A 31 2.34 -17.53 4.89
CA LYS A 31 3.75 -17.56 4.48
C LYS A 31 3.85 -17.87 2.98
N LEU A 32 4.78 -17.18 2.34
CA LEU A 32 5.06 -17.36 0.92
C LEU A 32 5.60 -18.77 0.70
N ARG A 33 4.94 -19.52 -0.18
CA ARG A 33 5.33 -20.88 -0.58
C ARG A 33 6.10 -20.85 -1.89
N GLU A 34 5.56 -20.13 -2.88
CA GLU A 34 6.09 -20.14 -4.24
C GLU A 34 5.74 -18.85 -4.99
N VAL A 35 6.63 -18.44 -5.89
CA VAL A 35 6.43 -17.33 -6.83
C VAL A 35 6.74 -17.86 -8.21
N VAL A 36 5.83 -17.67 -9.17
CA VAL A 36 6.01 -18.06 -10.57
C VAL A 36 5.76 -16.87 -11.47
N LYS A 37 6.55 -16.77 -12.54
CA LYS A 37 6.45 -15.69 -13.51
C LYS A 37 6.10 -16.22 -14.90
N ASP A 38 5.30 -15.45 -15.61
CA ASP A 38 4.98 -15.68 -17.01
C ASP A 38 4.43 -17.09 -17.25
N ASN A 39 5.10 -17.87 -18.10
CA ASN A 39 4.67 -19.21 -18.51
C ASN A 39 5.14 -20.32 -17.54
N GLU A 40 5.76 -19.94 -16.42
CA GLU A 40 6.08 -20.90 -15.36
C GLU A 40 4.81 -21.41 -14.68
N SER A 41 4.88 -22.64 -14.16
CA SER A 41 3.83 -23.26 -13.35
C SER A 41 4.35 -23.52 -11.95
N PHE A 42 3.45 -23.46 -10.96
CA PHE A 42 3.77 -23.88 -9.60
C PHE A 42 4.24 -25.35 -9.61
N GLN A 43 5.38 -25.60 -8.99
CA GLN A 43 5.98 -26.92 -8.86
C GLN A 43 5.36 -27.70 -7.71
N THR A 44 4.87 -26.99 -6.69
CA THR A 44 4.45 -27.59 -5.42
C THR A 44 2.94 -27.72 -5.25
N VAL A 45 2.13 -27.07 -6.10
CA VAL A 45 0.66 -27.02 -6.04
C VAL A 45 0.06 -26.83 -7.42
N ARG A 46 -1.18 -27.27 -7.63
CA ARG A 46 -1.92 -27.08 -8.88
C ARG A 46 -3.05 -26.07 -8.68
N LEU A 47 -2.72 -24.78 -8.82
CA LEU A 47 -3.65 -23.67 -8.58
C LEU A 47 -3.97 -22.82 -9.83
N LEU A 48 -3.16 -22.95 -10.89
CA LEU A 48 -3.31 -22.17 -12.11
C LEU A 48 -4.18 -22.93 -13.12
N ASN A 49 -5.16 -22.25 -13.68
CA ASN A 49 -6.10 -22.81 -14.65
C ASN A 49 -5.78 -22.37 -16.09
N ALA A 50 -6.56 -22.87 -17.06
CA ALA A 50 -6.38 -22.52 -18.48
C ALA A 50 -6.54 -21.01 -18.74
N ALA A 51 -7.39 -20.31 -17.98
CA ALA A 51 -7.54 -18.87 -18.11
C ALA A 51 -6.25 -18.13 -17.73
N TRP A 52 -5.56 -18.52 -16.66
CA TRP A 52 -4.23 -18.00 -16.32
C TRP A 52 -3.20 -18.28 -17.41
N ALA A 53 -3.18 -19.51 -17.95
CA ALA A 53 -2.24 -19.89 -19.00
C ALA A 53 -2.42 -19.02 -20.26
N ALA A 54 -3.65 -18.68 -20.63
CA ALA A 54 -3.98 -17.86 -21.80
C ALA A 54 -3.63 -16.37 -21.65
N GLN A 55 -3.37 -15.87 -20.44
CA GLN A 55 -3.07 -14.44 -20.26
C GLN A 55 -1.71 -14.03 -20.83
N PRO A 56 -1.61 -12.84 -21.45
CA PRO A 56 -0.34 -12.30 -21.90
C PRO A 56 0.63 -12.03 -20.74
N SER A 57 1.93 -12.10 -21.05
CA SER A 57 2.98 -11.60 -20.18
C SER A 57 3.08 -10.06 -20.25
N PRO A 58 3.61 -9.41 -19.20
CA PRO A 58 4.10 -9.98 -17.95
C PRO A 58 2.98 -10.43 -16.99
N LYS A 59 3.14 -11.62 -16.39
CA LYS A 59 2.22 -12.10 -15.33
C LYS A 59 2.99 -12.74 -14.18
N VAL A 60 2.47 -12.63 -12.96
CA VAL A 60 3.10 -13.20 -11.76
C VAL A 60 2.06 -13.82 -10.84
N ALA A 61 2.31 -15.05 -10.38
CA ALA A 61 1.46 -15.69 -9.40
C ALA A 61 2.23 -16.02 -8.12
N PHE A 62 1.51 -15.94 -7.00
CA PHE A 62 2.01 -16.18 -5.65
C PHE A 62 1.16 -17.27 -5.00
N ALA A 63 1.81 -18.28 -4.43
CA ALA A 63 1.17 -19.25 -3.57
C ALA A 63 1.56 -18.97 -2.12
N PHE A 64 0.57 -18.94 -1.23
CA PHE A 64 0.75 -18.77 0.20
C PHE A 64 0.15 -19.93 0.96
N ASP A 65 0.82 -20.39 2.01
CA ASP A 65 0.27 -21.31 3.00
C ASP A 65 -0.19 -20.52 4.23
N THR A 66 -1.42 -20.71 4.68
CA THR A 66 -1.85 -20.25 6.01
C THR A 66 -1.24 -21.17 7.07
N ILE A 67 -0.41 -20.59 7.94
CA ILE A 67 0.18 -21.31 9.06
C ILE A 67 -0.56 -20.91 10.34
N PRO A 68 -1.21 -21.84 11.05
CA PRO A 68 -1.85 -21.52 12.32
C PRO A 68 -0.84 -20.88 13.29
N PRO A 69 -1.22 -19.84 14.04
CA PRO A 69 -0.33 -19.21 15.00
C PRO A 69 0.10 -20.24 16.06
N LYS A 70 1.40 -20.30 16.35
CA LYS A 70 1.97 -21.24 17.35
C LYS A 70 1.66 -20.82 18.80
N PHE A 71 1.25 -19.57 19.03
CA PHE A 71 1.02 -18.97 20.35
C PHE A 71 -0.20 -18.05 20.35
N TYR A 72 -0.67 -17.65 21.54
CA TYR A 72 -1.75 -16.68 21.76
C TYR A 72 -1.39 -15.23 21.35
N LEU A 73 -0.20 -14.97 20.82
CA LEU A 73 0.22 -13.64 20.39
C LEU A 73 -0.12 -13.43 18.92
N ASP A 74 -1.00 -12.47 18.67
CA ASP A 74 -1.45 -12.06 17.35
C ASP A 74 -0.37 -11.21 16.64
N GLU A 75 0.72 -11.86 16.21
CA GLU A 75 1.87 -11.17 15.59
C GLU A 75 1.54 -10.57 14.21
N PRO A 76 1.89 -9.30 13.92
CA PRO A 76 1.56 -8.68 12.63
C PRO A 76 2.20 -9.42 11.45
N ASP A 77 1.47 -9.56 10.35
CA ASP A 77 2.06 -10.02 9.09
C ASP A 77 2.89 -8.89 8.47
N LEU A 78 4.13 -9.16 8.09
CA LEU A 78 5.07 -8.15 7.63
C LEU A 78 5.90 -8.69 6.46
N PRO A 79 6.42 -7.81 5.58
CA PRO A 79 7.42 -8.22 4.59
C PRO A 79 8.61 -8.99 5.19
N SER A 80 9.03 -8.64 6.40
CA SER A 80 10.16 -9.25 7.11
C SER A 80 9.87 -10.67 7.64
N ASN A 81 8.60 -11.05 7.80
CA ASN A 81 8.20 -12.36 8.28
C ASN A 81 7.36 -13.15 7.27
N ILE A 82 7.33 -12.73 6.00
CA ILE A 82 6.54 -13.38 4.94
C ILE A 82 7.05 -14.79 4.59
N LEU A 83 8.32 -15.10 4.87
CA LEU A 83 8.92 -16.39 4.55
C LEU A 83 8.66 -17.43 5.66
N PRO A 84 8.44 -18.71 5.31
CA PRO A 84 8.32 -19.78 6.29
C PRO A 84 9.66 -20.05 6.98
N ALA A 85 9.60 -20.66 8.18
CA ALA A 85 10.77 -21.08 8.94
C ALA A 85 10.77 -22.63 9.10
N PRO A 86 11.79 -23.35 8.62
CA PRO A 86 12.99 -22.86 7.91
C PRO A 86 12.68 -22.34 6.50
N THR A 87 13.49 -21.39 6.01
CA THR A 87 13.32 -20.78 4.68
C THR A 87 13.80 -21.72 3.56
N PRO A 88 12.94 -22.10 2.60
CA PRO A 88 13.32 -22.85 1.41
C PRO A 88 14.34 -22.09 0.53
N LEU A 89 15.27 -22.82 -0.08
CA LEU A 89 16.34 -22.23 -0.93
C LEU A 89 15.80 -21.38 -2.09
N ASN A 90 14.69 -21.80 -2.71
CA ASN A 90 14.06 -21.07 -3.81
C ASN A 90 13.46 -19.72 -3.37
N LEU A 91 13.22 -19.52 -2.06
CA LEU A 91 12.72 -18.29 -1.48
C LEU A 91 13.83 -17.45 -0.83
N ALA A 92 14.89 -18.09 -0.34
CA ALA A 92 16.04 -17.41 0.28
C ALA A 92 16.78 -16.45 -0.68
N ARG A 93 16.57 -16.60 -2.00
CA ARG A 93 17.14 -15.72 -3.04
C ARG A 93 16.56 -14.30 -3.06
N PHE A 94 15.37 -14.08 -2.50
CA PHE A 94 14.69 -12.79 -2.59
C PHE A 94 15.30 -11.79 -1.61
N SER A 95 15.63 -10.60 -2.12
CA SER A 95 16.04 -9.45 -1.30
C SER A 95 14.87 -8.91 -0.48
N SER A 96 15.16 -8.13 0.57
CA SER A 96 14.12 -7.47 1.38
C SER A 96 13.18 -6.58 0.55
N LYS A 97 13.70 -5.91 -0.49
CA LYS A 97 12.89 -5.10 -1.40
C LYS A 97 11.95 -5.97 -2.23
N GLU A 98 12.41 -7.10 -2.74
CA GLU A 98 11.58 -8.02 -3.51
C GLU A 98 10.49 -8.65 -2.63
N LEU A 99 10.82 -9.05 -1.40
CA LEU A 99 9.84 -9.55 -0.43
C LEU A 99 8.78 -8.49 -0.09
N GLU A 100 9.17 -7.23 0.08
CA GLU A 100 8.23 -6.11 0.25
C GLU A 100 7.34 -5.91 -0.99
N THR A 101 7.91 -6.00 -2.20
CA THR A 101 7.11 -5.92 -3.43
C THR A 101 6.11 -7.08 -3.50
N ILE A 102 6.53 -8.32 -3.27
CA ILE A 102 5.66 -9.51 -3.26
C ILE A 102 4.54 -9.34 -2.23
N TYR A 103 4.90 -8.88 -1.02
CA TYR A 103 3.97 -8.68 0.08
C TYR A 103 2.80 -7.77 -0.30
N TRP A 104 3.11 -6.59 -0.83
CA TRP A 104 2.11 -5.59 -1.20
C TRP A 104 1.39 -5.94 -2.49
N GLN A 105 2.10 -6.47 -3.48
CA GLN A 105 1.52 -6.84 -4.77
C GLN A 105 0.43 -7.91 -4.59
N ALA A 106 0.67 -8.92 -3.74
CA ALA A 106 -0.33 -9.94 -3.44
C ALA A 106 -1.55 -9.38 -2.68
N ARG A 107 -1.33 -8.44 -1.74
CA ARG A 107 -2.38 -7.87 -0.87
C ARG A 107 -3.16 -6.72 -1.49
N ASN A 108 -2.71 -6.18 -2.63
CA ASN A 108 -3.32 -5.01 -3.24
C ASN A 108 -4.43 -5.32 -4.26
N HIS A 109 -4.80 -6.60 -4.46
CA HIS A 109 -5.99 -6.95 -5.23
C HIS A 109 -7.25 -6.30 -4.63
N ASP A 110 -7.96 -5.53 -5.46
CA ASP A 110 -9.10 -4.66 -5.12
C ASP A 110 -8.88 -3.75 -3.92
N ALA A 111 -7.61 -3.53 -3.55
CA ALA A 111 -7.30 -2.78 -2.35
C ALA A 111 -7.51 -1.28 -2.51
N CYS A 112 -7.66 -0.75 -3.74
CA CYS A 112 -7.86 0.68 -3.96
C CYS A 112 -9.15 1.13 -3.25
N TYR A 113 -10.26 0.41 -3.44
CA TYR A 113 -11.52 0.61 -2.74
C TYR A 113 -11.39 0.45 -1.22
N LYS A 114 -10.69 -0.60 -0.75
CA LYS A 114 -10.47 -0.86 0.69
C LYS A 114 -9.60 0.22 1.34
N SER A 115 -8.61 0.74 0.63
CA SER A 115 -7.71 1.78 1.11
C SER A 115 -8.40 3.14 1.18
N LEU A 116 -9.28 3.45 0.22
CA LEU A 116 -10.11 4.65 0.26
C LEU A 116 -11.15 4.59 1.38
N THR A 117 -11.80 3.44 1.55
CA THR A 117 -12.75 3.21 2.65
C THR A 117 -12.06 3.39 4.01
N LEU A 118 -10.84 2.87 4.17
CA LEU A 118 -10.02 3.11 5.37
C LEU A 118 -9.76 4.60 5.61
N LEU A 119 -9.36 5.34 4.57
CA LEU A 119 -9.12 6.78 4.68
C LEU A 119 -10.40 7.54 5.02
N GLN A 120 -11.55 7.16 4.44
CA GLN A 120 -12.86 7.71 4.78
C GLN A 120 -13.19 7.50 6.26
N HIS A 121 -13.13 6.26 6.76
CA HIS A 121 -13.34 5.94 8.18
C HIS A 121 -12.40 6.72 9.10
N PHE A 122 -11.14 6.90 8.69
CA PHE A 122 -10.18 7.69 9.47
C PHE A 122 -10.56 9.18 9.49
N PHE A 123 -10.93 9.76 8.34
CA PHE A 123 -11.29 11.16 8.25
C PHE A 123 -12.61 11.51 8.95
N GLU A 124 -13.51 10.54 9.13
CA GLU A 124 -14.75 10.72 9.91
C GLU A 124 -14.50 10.99 11.41
N PHE A 125 -13.29 10.74 11.92
CA PHE A 125 -12.90 11.17 13.27
C PHE A 125 -12.63 12.68 13.39
N TYR A 126 -12.73 13.43 12.30
CA TYR A 126 -12.32 14.83 12.21
C TYR A 126 -13.38 15.69 11.49
N PRO A 127 -13.55 16.96 11.90
CA PRO A 127 -14.33 17.93 11.12
C PRO A 127 -13.74 18.15 9.73
N LEU A 128 -14.58 18.48 8.74
CA LEU A 128 -14.16 18.68 7.35
C LEU A 128 -13.19 19.87 7.18
N GLU A 129 -13.22 20.81 8.11
CA GLU A 129 -12.35 22.00 8.16
C GLU A 129 -10.97 21.68 8.74
N THR A 130 -10.73 20.45 9.19
CA THR A 130 -9.42 20.03 9.72
C THR A 130 -8.35 20.22 8.67
N ASN A 131 -7.27 20.92 9.05
CA ASN A 131 -6.14 21.17 8.19
C ASN A 131 -5.39 19.86 7.88
N ILE A 132 -5.04 19.67 6.62
CA ILE A 132 -4.20 18.57 6.16
C ILE A 132 -2.99 19.12 5.39
N ARG A 133 -1.80 18.70 5.81
CA ARG A 133 -0.52 18.98 5.19
C ARG A 133 -0.22 17.93 4.14
N ILE A 134 0.13 18.40 2.95
CA ILE A 134 0.47 17.58 1.80
C ILE A 134 1.93 17.84 1.44
N ARG A 135 2.74 16.77 1.50
CA ARG A 135 4.16 16.77 1.15
C ARG A 135 4.40 15.78 0.03
N THR A 136 4.84 16.24 -1.14
CA THR A 136 5.06 15.34 -2.29
C THR A 136 6.53 14.99 -2.47
N SER A 137 6.77 13.91 -3.20
CA SER A 137 8.12 13.51 -3.59
C SER A 137 8.86 14.55 -4.44
N ALA A 138 8.15 15.48 -5.10
CA ALA A 138 8.73 16.59 -5.84
C ALA A 138 9.17 17.77 -4.96
N GLY A 139 8.84 17.74 -3.66
CA GLY A 139 9.16 18.81 -2.70
C GLY A 139 8.04 19.83 -2.49
N ALA A 140 6.87 19.65 -3.10
CA ALA A 140 5.71 20.47 -2.76
C ALA A 140 5.34 20.26 -1.28
N ASN A 141 4.98 21.35 -0.61
CA ASN A 141 4.55 21.37 0.78
C ASN A 141 3.49 22.46 0.95
N TYR A 142 2.25 22.06 1.15
CA TYR A 142 1.13 22.99 1.33
C TYR A 142 0.11 22.43 2.31
N ILE A 143 -0.79 23.30 2.77
CA ILE A 143 -1.88 22.95 3.68
C ILE A 143 -3.19 23.23 2.96
N THR A 144 -4.13 22.30 3.06
CA THR A 144 -5.53 22.41 2.63
C THR A 144 -6.43 21.87 3.75
N THR A 145 -7.70 21.58 3.47
CA THR A 145 -8.64 21.00 4.44
C THR A 145 -9.19 19.65 3.97
N LEU A 146 -9.73 18.85 4.89
CA LEU A 146 -10.39 17.58 4.56
C LEU A 146 -11.60 17.75 3.62
N SER A 147 -12.20 18.94 3.56
CA SER A 147 -13.31 19.27 2.66
C SER A 147 -12.89 19.35 1.19
N HIS A 148 -11.59 19.55 0.91
CA HIS A 148 -11.04 19.61 -0.45
C HIS A 148 -10.66 18.23 -1.01
N ARG A 149 -10.91 17.17 -0.25
CA ARG A 149 -10.65 15.81 -0.74
C ARG A 149 -11.67 15.43 -1.80
N ASP A 150 -11.23 14.64 -2.76
CA ASP A 150 -12.08 13.94 -3.69
C ASP A 150 -11.56 12.53 -3.93
N ILE A 151 -12.46 11.63 -4.29
CA ILE A 151 -12.15 10.29 -4.74
C ILE A 151 -12.24 10.34 -6.26
N ILE A 152 -11.17 9.95 -6.92
CA ILE A 152 -11.07 9.95 -8.38
C ILE A 152 -11.10 8.49 -8.83
N GLU A 153 -12.19 8.09 -9.45
CA GLU A 153 -12.43 6.76 -10.01
C GLU A 153 -12.23 6.81 -11.53
N PHE A 154 -11.44 5.88 -12.08
CA PHE A 154 -11.21 5.78 -13.51
C PHE A 154 -10.95 4.36 -13.97
N LYS A 155 -11.05 4.15 -15.28
CA LYS A 155 -10.88 2.84 -15.91
C LYS A 155 -9.48 2.72 -16.53
N LEU A 156 -8.87 1.56 -16.33
CA LEU A 156 -7.59 1.19 -16.93
C LEU A 156 -7.84 0.14 -18.01
N HIS A 157 -7.80 0.56 -19.27
CA HIS A 157 -8.00 -0.34 -20.41
C HIS A 157 -6.69 -0.98 -20.86
N GLY A 158 -6.74 -2.28 -21.14
CA GLY A 158 -5.60 -3.10 -21.48
C GLY A 158 -4.54 -3.10 -20.37
N PRO A 159 -4.82 -3.66 -19.18
CA PRO A 159 -3.80 -3.84 -18.16
C PRO A 159 -2.57 -4.55 -18.73
N LYS A 160 -1.39 -3.96 -18.53
CA LYS A 160 -0.12 -4.46 -19.08
C LYS A 160 0.50 -5.56 -18.23
N MET A 161 -0.16 -5.97 -17.14
CA MET A 161 0.28 -7.06 -16.31
C MET A 161 -0.87 -7.73 -15.58
N ALA A 162 -0.71 -9.02 -15.32
CA ALA A 162 -1.65 -9.79 -14.51
C ALA A 162 -0.99 -10.34 -13.24
N THR A 163 -1.75 -10.39 -12.14
CA THR A 163 -1.30 -11.02 -10.90
C THR A 163 -2.34 -12.01 -10.39
N ASN A 164 -1.87 -13.07 -9.75
CA ASN A 164 -2.73 -14.01 -9.03
C ASN A 164 -2.11 -14.36 -7.66
N ALA A 165 -2.74 -13.95 -6.57
CA ALA A 165 -2.35 -14.38 -5.24
C ALA A 165 -3.30 -15.45 -4.73
N CYS A 166 -2.79 -16.66 -4.45
CA CYS A 166 -3.58 -17.78 -3.96
C CYS A 166 -3.23 -18.11 -2.50
N VAL A 167 -4.24 -18.34 -1.66
CA VAL A 167 -4.06 -18.67 -0.23
C VAL A 167 -4.61 -20.07 0.10
N LEU A 168 -3.73 -20.95 0.56
CA LEU A 168 -4.02 -22.34 0.92
C LEU A 168 -4.36 -22.47 2.41
N PRO A 169 -5.23 -23.42 2.81
CA PRO A 169 -5.78 -24.50 1.99
C PRO A 169 -7.04 -24.13 1.20
N SER A 170 -7.59 -22.92 1.38
CA SER A 170 -8.84 -22.52 0.69
C SER A 170 -8.74 -22.57 -0.83
N GLY A 171 -7.55 -22.33 -1.38
CA GLY A 171 -7.32 -22.23 -2.82
C GLY A 171 -7.90 -20.97 -3.46
N THR A 172 -8.38 -20.02 -2.64
CA THR A 172 -8.95 -18.75 -3.11
C THR A 172 -7.87 -17.93 -3.81
N GLY A 173 -8.11 -17.58 -5.08
CA GLY A 173 -7.25 -16.74 -5.90
C GLY A 173 -7.76 -15.31 -5.98
N TYR A 174 -6.84 -14.35 -5.86
CA TYR A 174 -7.09 -12.91 -5.95
C TYR A 174 -6.39 -12.38 -7.20
N LEU A 175 -7.18 -11.95 -8.19
CA LEU A 175 -6.75 -11.74 -9.57
C LEU A 175 -6.78 -10.26 -9.96
N THR A 176 -5.63 -9.67 -10.29
CA THR A 176 -5.56 -8.30 -10.81
C THR A 176 -5.12 -8.30 -12.27
N GLY A 177 -5.73 -7.43 -13.09
CA GLY A 177 -5.32 -7.25 -14.50
C GLY A 177 -5.66 -8.42 -15.44
N MET A 178 -6.58 -9.30 -15.06
CA MET A 178 -7.05 -10.43 -15.89
C MET A 178 -8.14 -10.03 -16.89
N GLN A 179 -8.71 -8.84 -16.74
CA GLN A 179 -9.81 -8.32 -17.55
C GLN A 179 -9.30 -7.22 -18.49
N ASP A 180 -9.98 -7.01 -19.62
CA ASP A 180 -9.65 -5.96 -20.59
C ASP A 180 -9.78 -4.55 -20.01
N VAL A 181 -10.56 -4.41 -18.94
CA VAL A 181 -10.81 -3.15 -18.24
C VAL A 181 -10.71 -3.42 -16.75
N MET A 182 -9.95 -2.60 -16.05
CA MET A 182 -9.82 -2.65 -14.60
C MET A 182 -10.27 -1.31 -14.02
N ASP A 183 -11.21 -1.34 -13.08
CA ASP A 183 -11.57 -0.13 -12.34
C ASP A 183 -10.48 0.19 -11.31
N HIS A 184 -10.15 1.47 -11.15
CA HIS A 184 -9.14 1.93 -10.18
C HIS A 184 -9.60 3.24 -9.55
N ALA A 185 -9.24 3.44 -8.28
CA ALA A 185 -9.65 4.62 -7.54
C ALA A 185 -8.51 5.13 -6.65
N VAL A 186 -8.44 6.45 -6.51
CA VAL A 186 -7.40 7.15 -5.74
C VAL A 186 -8.00 8.32 -4.95
N LEU A 187 -7.26 8.82 -3.96
CA LEU A 187 -7.64 10.01 -3.22
C LEU A 187 -6.94 11.23 -3.80
N GLY A 188 -7.68 12.30 -4.07
CA GLY A 188 -7.19 13.58 -4.54
C GLY A 188 -7.33 14.69 -3.50
N PHE A 189 -6.47 15.69 -3.64
CA PHE A 189 -6.50 16.98 -2.95
C PHE A 189 -5.87 18.04 -3.85
N ASP A 190 -6.63 19.05 -4.27
CA ASP A 190 -6.11 20.23 -4.98
C ASP A 190 -5.07 19.90 -6.08
N GLY A 191 -5.35 18.89 -6.92
CA GLY A 191 -4.47 18.45 -8.00
C GLY A 191 -3.28 17.56 -7.58
N THR A 192 -3.28 17.03 -6.36
CA THR A 192 -2.36 16.01 -5.86
C THR A 192 -3.10 14.69 -5.62
N VAL A 193 -2.52 13.58 -6.05
CA VAL A 193 -3.09 12.23 -5.92
C VAL A 193 -2.29 11.41 -4.91
N LEU A 194 -3.00 10.73 -4.02
CA LEU A 194 -2.53 9.64 -3.17
C LEU A 194 -3.09 8.30 -3.68
N ASP A 195 -2.19 7.40 -4.06
CA ASP A 195 -2.50 6.00 -4.38
C ASP A 195 -1.74 5.08 -3.40
N LEU A 196 -2.48 4.52 -2.44
CA LEU A 196 -1.96 3.58 -1.44
C LEU A 196 -1.71 2.17 -2.00
N THR A 197 -2.12 1.91 -3.23
CA THR A 197 -2.22 0.56 -3.79
C THR A 197 -1.42 0.34 -5.06
N SER A 198 -0.69 1.36 -5.50
CA SER A 198 0.11 1.35 -6.71
C SER A 198 1.07 0.15 -6.82
N LEU A 199 1.50 -0.43 -5.70
CA LEU A 199 2.30 -1.67 -5.65
C LEU A 199 1.57 -2.93 -6.16
N GLN A 200 0.27 -2.87 -6.46
CA GLN A 200 -0.41 -3.94 -7.24
C GLN A 200 0.26 -4.17 -8.59
N PHE A 201 0.92 -3.13 -9.13
CA PHE A 201 1.67 -3.19 -10.37
C PHE A 201 3.15 -3.57 -10.20
N GLY A 202 3.48 -4.28 -9.11
CA GLY A 202 4.85 -4.75 -8.84
C GLY A 202 5.83 -3.61 -8.56
N ASP A 203 7.11 -3.80 -8.90
CA ASP A 203 8.17 -2.84 -8.57
C ASP A 203 8.01 -1.49 -9.29
N ASP A 204 7.50 -1.50 -10.52
CA ASP A 204 7.15 -0.29 -11.27
C ASP A 204 6.04 0.50 -10.56
N GLY A 205 5.21 -0.21 -9.81
CA GLY A 205 4.18 0.28 -8.90
C GLY A 205 4.69 1.11 -7.71
N ARG A 206 5.99 1.15 -7.43
CA ARG A 206 6.55 1.97 -6.35
C ARG A 206 6.57 3.46 -6.65
N GLY A 207 6.22 4.28 -5.65
CA GLY A 207 6.41 5.72 -5.68
C GLY A 207 7.88 6.12 -5.48
N LEU A 208 8.16 7.43 -5.51
CA LEU A 208 9.50 7.99 -5.23
C LEU A 208 10.63 7.33 -6.06
N ARG A 209 10.39 7.09 -7.35
CA ARG A 209 11.33 6.42 -8.27
C ARG A 209 11.77 5.04 -7.76
N GLY A 210 10.82 4.19 -7.37
CA GLY A 210 11.13 2.81 -6.98
C GLY A 210 11.41 2.59 -5.49
N LYS A 211 11.09 3.56 -4.62
CA LYS A 211 11.48 3.53 -3.20
C LYS A 211 10.33 3.61 -2.21
N SER A 212 9.21 4.20 -2.57
CA SER A 212 8.03 4.32 -1.70
C SER A 212 7.06 3.15 -1.93
N ILE A 213 6.32 2.76 -0.89
CA ILE A 213 5.27 1.74 -0.96
C ILE A 213 3.91 2.29 -1.40
N PHE A 214 3.79 3.60 -1.59
CA PHE A 214 2.63 4.31 -2.12
C PHE A 214 3.07 5.48 -3.01
N VAL A 215 2.13 6.07 -3.74
CA VAL A 215 2.37 7.25 -4.59
C VAL A 215 1.66 8.46 -4.00
N LEU A 216 2.39 9.58 -3.88
CA LEU A 216 1.87 10.89 -3.50
C LEU A 216 2.52 11.96 -4.40
N GLU A 217 1.82 12.37 -5.44
CA GLU A 217 2.36 13.22 -6.52
C GLU A 217 1.29 14.07 -7.21
N LYS A 218 1.71 14.98 -8.10
CA LYS A 218 0.76 15.79 -8.87
C LYS A 218 -0.09 14.90 -9.79
N GLN A 219 -1.35 15.23 -9.95
CA GLN A 219 -2.31 14.48 -10.76
C GLN A 219 -1.81 14.24 -12.20
N GLU A 220 -1.26 15.27 -12.85
CA GLU A 220 -0.68 15.14 -14.21
C GLU A 220 0.46 14.11 -14.26
N THR A 221 1.35 14.13 -13.25
CA THR A 221 2.44 13.16 -13.14
C THR A 221 1.92 11.74 -12.92
N TYR A 222 0.87 11.62 -12.11
CA TYR A 222 0.20 10.36 -11.85
C TYR A 222 -0.49 9.79 -13.10
N TYR A 223 -1.16 10.62 -13.89
CA TYR A 223 -1.80 10.20 -15.15
C TYR A 223 -0.78 9.71 -16.18
N GLU A 224 0.37 10.36 -16.31
CA GLU A 224 1.47 9.87 -17.15
C GLU A 224 2.01 8.52 -16.64
N ARG A 225 2.08 8.34 -15.32
CA ARG A 225 2.50 7.09 -14.70
C ARG A 225 1.56 5.93 -15.02
N LEU A 226 0.25 6.14 -15.09
CA LEU A 226 -0.74 5.09 -15.40
C LEU A 226 -0.50 4.42 -16.77
N LYS A 227 0.08 5.15 -17.74
CA LYS A 227 0.44 4.61 -19.07
C LYS A 227 1.48 3.48 -19.00
N LYS A 228 2.17 3.31 -17.88
CA LYS A 228 3.07 2.16 -17.65
C LYS A 228 2.31 0.88 -17.33
N PHE A 229 1.10 0.99 -16.77
CA PHE A 229 0.34 -0.13 -16.25
C PHE A 229 -0.85 -0.51 -17.12
N ALA A 230 -1.28 0.40 -18.00
CA ALA A 230 -2.39 0.20 -18.92
C ALA A 230 -2.06 0.76 -20.31
N GLU A 231 -2.65 0.20 -21.35
CA GLU A 231 -2.57 0.71 -22.72
C GLU A 231 -3.24 2.08 -22.84
N LYS A 232 -4.45 2.20 -22.27
CA LYS A 232 -5.26 3.41 -22.33
C LYS A 232 -5.95 3.68 -20.99
N PRO A 233 -5.33 4.46 -20.09
CA PRO A 233 -6.01 4.98 -18.92
C PRO A 233 -7.11 5.97 -19.33
N ASP A 234 -8.34 5.79 -18.86
CA ASP A 234 -9.44 6.73 -19.10
C ASP A 234 -9.38 7.90 -18.10
N ILE A 235 -8.50 8.85 -18.42
CA ILE A 235 -8.33 10.09 -17.63
C ILE A 235 -9.28 11.20 -18.06
N VAL A 236 -10.18 10.95 -19.02
CA VAL A 236 -11.16 11.93 -19.52
C VAL A 236 -12.51 11.70 -18.86
N ASN A 237 -12.98 10.45 -18.81
CA ASN A 237 -14.25 10.10 -18.16
C ASN A 237 -14.00 9.62 -16.72
N VAL A 238 -13.33 10.47 -15.95
CA VAL A 238 -13.12 10.23 -14.52
C VAL A 238 -14.38 10.55 -13.73
N ARG A 239 -14.73 9.69 -12.77
CA ARG A 239 -15.79 9.98 -11.81
C ARG A 239 -15.17 10.57 -10.55
N HIS A 240 -15.68 11.71 -10.12
CA HIS A 240 -15.34 12.30 -8.85
C HIS A 240 -16.46 12.01 -7.85
N SER A 241 -16.08 11.53 -6.67
CA SER A 241 -17.00 11.26 -5.57
C SER A 241 -16.37 11.70 -4.25
N PHE A 242 -17.18 11.86 -3.20
CA PHE A 242 -16.66 12.16 -1.86
C PHE A 242 -16.61 10.91 -0.96
N TYR A 243 -17.35 9.87 -1.38
CA TYR A 243 -17.47 8.58 -0.72
C TYR A 243 -17.44 7.48 -1.77
N ILE A 244 -16.66 6.44 -1.51
CA ILE A 244 -16.78 5.17 -2.24
C ILE A 244 -17.73 4.25 -1.48
N TYR A 245 -18.55 3.51 -2.23
CA TYR A 245 -19.26 2.36 -1.67
C TYR A 245 -18.31 1.17 -1.81
N PRO A 246 -17.79 0.62 -0.69
CA PRO A 246 -16.93 -0.55 -0.79
C PRO A 246 -17.72 -1.72 -1.40
N PRO A 247 -17.04 -2.69 -2.04
CA PRO A 247 -17.69 -3.95 -2.38
C PRO A 247 -18.33 -4.56 -1.13
N GLU A 248 -19.55 -5.08 -1.26
CA GLU A 248 -20.38 -5.64 -0.17
C GLU A 248 -19.83 -7.00 0.32
N GLU A 249 -18.57 -7.03 0.77
CA GLU A 249 -17.95 -8.19 1.40
C GLU A 249 -18.32 -8.21 2.90
N PRO A 250 -18.97 -9.28 3.42
CA PRO A 250 -19.30 -9.38 4.83
C PRO A 250 -18.08 -9.21 5.75
N GLY A 251 -18.19 -8.30 6.74
CA GLY A 251 -17.16 -8.08 7.77
C GLY A 251 -15.97 -7.21 7.35
N VAL A 252 -15.82 -6.85 6.08
CA VAL A 252 -14.72 -5.98 5.62
C VAL A 252 -14.82 -4.58 6.21
N ASP A 253 -16.02 -4.02 6.26
CA ASP A 253 -16.24 -2.65 6.75
C ASP A 253 -15.92 -2.52 8.24
N GLU A 254 -16.36 -3.48 9.07
CA GLU A 254 -16.05 -3.50 10.50
C GLU A 254 -14.54 -3.65 10.76
N TRP A 255 -13.87 -4.51 9.98
CA TRP A 255 -12.42 -4.66 10.04
C TRP A 255 -11.71 -3.35 9.68
N LEU A 256 -12.07 -2.69 8.57
CA LEU A 256 -11.47 -1.42 8.14
C LEU A 256 -11.73 -0.29 9.15
N LEU A 257 -12.91 -0.25 9.77
CA LEU A 257 -13.19 0.67 10.87
C LEU A 257 -12.30 0.38 12.09
N GLY A 258 -12.06 -0.89 12.40
CA GLY A 258 -11.07 -1.31 13.40
C GLY A 258 -9.64 -0.86 13.08
N VAL A 259 -9.23 -0.98 11.82
CA VAL A 259 -7.93 -0.48 11.31
C VAL A 259 -7.87 1.04 11.48
N ALA A 260 -8.90 1.78 11.08
CA ALA A 260 -8.97 3.24 11.22
C ALA A 260 -8.82 3.70 12.67
N ARG A 261 -9.46 3.00 13.62
CA ARG A 261 -9.31 3.26 15.06
C ARG A 261 -7.87 3.08 15.53
N ARG A 262 -7.16 2.03 15.08
CA ARG A 262 -5.73 1.84 15.42
C ARG A 262 -4.84 2.93 14.82
N VAL A 263 -5.07 3.32 13.57
CA VAL A 263 -4.39 4.46 12.95
C VAL A 263 -4.60 5.74 13.77
N LYS A 264 -5.85 6.03 14.18
CA LYS A 264 -6.19 7.19 15.02
C LYS A 264 -5.52 7.14 16.40
N GLN A 265 -5.48 5.98 17.04
CA GLN A 265 -4.77 5.80 18.31
C GLN A 265 -3.28 6.12 18.17
N ARG A 266 -2.61 5.54 17.17
CA ARG A 266 -1.18 5.79 16.91
C ARG A 266 -0.91 7.23 16.53
N TRP A 267 -1.76 7.82 15.69
CA TRP A 267 -1.68 9.22 15.33
C TRP A 267 -1.79 10.13 16.57
N ASN A 268 -2.73 9.87 17.48
CA ASN A 268 -2.89 10.64 18.70
C ASN A 268 -1.69 10.49 19.66
N ARG A 269 -1.01 9.34 19.63
CA ARG A 269 0.17 9.04 20.46
C ARG A 269 1.51 9.39 19.80
N ARG A 270 1.51 10.05 18.64
CA ARG A 270 2.71 10.39 17.85
C ARG A 270 3.82 11.12 18.61
N ALA A 271 3.49 11.80 19.71
CA ALA A 271 4.47 12.48 20.55
C ALA A 271 5.36 11.49 21.33
N THR A 272 4.87 10.29 21.61
CA THR A 272 5.53 9.26 22.44
C THR A 272 5.74 7.95 21.72
N GLU A 273 4.89 7.61 20.75
CA GLU A 273 4.95 6.38 19.96
C GLU A 273 5.32 6.75 18.52
N HIS A 274 6.55 6.43 18.12
CA HIS A 274 7.07 6.77 16.80
C HIS A 274 6.88 5.64 15.79
N TRP A 275 6.94 5.98 14.50
CA TRP A 275 6.84 5.02 13.40
C TRP A 275 7.95 5.21 12.37
N CYS A 276 8.18 4.15 11.61
CA CYS A 276 9.13 4.16 10.53
C CYS A 276 8.63 5.03 9.37
N GLY A 277 9.45 6.01 8.96
CA GLY A 277 9.19 6.90 7.81
C GLY A 277 9.22 6.24 6.42
N HIS A 278 9.33 4.91 6.36
CA HIS A 278 9.28 4.11 5.13
C HIS A 278 8.10 3.13 5.11
N CYS A 279 7.91 2.35 6.18
CA CYS A 279 6.90 1.30 6.22
C CYS A 279 5.76 1.53 7.22
N GLY A 280 5.81 2.58 8.06
CA GLY A 280 4.78 2.87 9.06
C GLY A 280 4.77 1.96 10.28
N ALA A 281 5.66 0.97 10.38
CA ALA A 281 5.77 0.11 11.57
C ALA A 281 6.20 0.90 12.82
N PRO A 282 5.84 0.47 14.04
CA PRO A 282 6.42 1.01 15.27
C PRO A 282 7.96 1.01 15.18
N ALA A 283 8.59 2.15 15.48
CA ALA A 283 10.04 2.30 15.33
C ALA A 283 10.65 3.11 16.47
N GLU A 284 11.35 2.43 17.37
CA GLU A 284 12.13 3.07 18.45
C GLU A 284 13.66 3.03 18.20
N MET A 285 14.11 2.23 17.22
CA MET A 285 15.50 1.79 17.17
C MET A 285 16.45 2.73 16.40
N MET A 286 15.98 3.44 15.37
CA MET A 286 16.86 4.28 14.54
C MET A 286 16.24 5.64 14.20
N ARG A 287 16.83 6.73 14.72
CA ARG A 287 16.45 8.11 14.40
C ARG A 287 17.37 8.76 13.38
N CYS A 288 16.85 9.70 12.60
CA CYS A 288 17.65 10.55 11.71
C CYS A 288 18.69 11.31 12.53
N SER A 289 19.96 11.20 12.17
CA SER A 289 21.06 11.90 12.87
C SER A 289 21.02 13.43 12.70
N LEU A 290 20.32 13.92 11.68
CA LEU A 290 20.24 15.34 11.34
C LEU A 290 19.10 16.05 12.07
N CYS A 291 17.85 15.66 11.81
CA CYS A 291 16.68 16.28 12.45
C CYS A 291 16.33 15.68 13.81
N LYS A 292 16.72 14.43 14.10
CA LYS A 292 16.34 13.66 15.29
C LYS A 292 14.82 13.39 15.46
N ASP A 293 14.00 13.85 14.52
CA ASP A 293 12.53 13.74 14.58
C ASP A 293 11.96 12.57 13.76
N ALA A 294 12.69 12.09 12.76
CA ALA A 294 12.25 10.98 11.90
C ALA A 294 12.85 9.65 12.35
N TYR A 295 12.02 8.61 12.42
CA TYR A 295 12.38 7.28 12.90
C TYR A 295 12.29 6.24 11.78
N TYR A 296 13.09 5.17 11.90
CA TYR A 296 13.21 4.10 10.91
C TYR A 296 13.42 2.76 11.62
N CYS A 297 12.97 1.67 10.99
CA CYS A 297 13.26 0.32 11.48
C CYS A 297 14.76 0.03 11.42
N ASP A 298 15.41 0.42 10.32
CA ASP A 298 16.81 0.17 10.05
C ASP A 298 17.40 1.18 9.03
N LYS A 299 18.68 0.98 8.70
CA LYS A 299 19.42 1.78 7.70
C LYS A 299 18.84 1.68 6.29
N HIS A 300 18.29 0.54 5.91
CA HIS A 300 17.71 0.33 4.59
C HIS A 300 16.42 1.17 4.43
N HIS A 301 15.54 1.14 5.43
CA HIS A 301 14.33 1.97 5.49
C HIS A 301 14.68 3.47 5.50
N GLN A 302 15.72 3.87 6.25
CA GLN A 302 16.20 5.25 6.18
C GLN A 302 16.67 5.63 4.77
N ALA A 303 17.46 4.78 4.10
CA ALA A 303 17.96 5.04 2.75
C ALA A 303 16.86 5.05 1.68
N ALA A 304 15.82 4.22 1.85
CA ALA A 304 14.64 4.18 0.99
C ALA A 304 13.81 5.47 1.14
N ALA A 305 13.55 5.91 2.37
CA ALA A 305 12.80 7.14 2.66
C ALA A 305 13.60 8.43 2.41
N TRP A 306 14.94 8.38 2.42
CA TRP A 306 15.80 9.56 2.34
C TRP A 306 15.49 10.52 1.17
N PRO A 307 15.23 10.07 -0.07
CA PRO A 307 14.93 10.98 -1.17
C PRO A 307 13.67 11.83 -0.95
N PHE A 308 12.72 11.35 -0.15
CA PHE A 308 11.59 12.12 0.32
C PHE A 308 11.99 12.94 1.54
N HIS A 309 12.46 12.29 2.60
CA HIS A 309 12.73 12.90 3.90
C HIS A 309 13.69 14.10 3.81
N LYS A 310 14.74 14.01 2.99
CA LYS A 310 15.75 15.09 2.86
C LYS A 310 15.17 16.45 2.47
N LYS A 311 14.01 16.48 1.79
CA LYS A 311 13.34 17.71 1.37
C LYS A 311 12.66 18.45 2.52
N PHE A 312 12.35 17.72 3.59
CA PHE A 312 11.61 18.22 4.76
C PHE A 312 12.40 18.08 6.06
N CYS A 313 13.64 17.58 5.97
CA CYS A 313 14.53 17.39 7.10
C CYS A 313 15.06 18.75 7.59
N THR A 314 14.72 19.14 8.81
CA THR A 314 15.14 20.41 9.43
C THR A 314 16.65 20.52 9.63
N GLY A 315 17.35 19.39 9.75
CA GLY A 315 18.81 19.32 9.89
C GLY A 315 19.57 19.16 8.57
N ALA A 316 18.89 19.04 7.43
CA ALA A 316 19.57 18.97 6.13
C ALA A 316 20.03 20.38 5.72
N LYS A 317 21.30 20.51 5.30
CA LYS A 317 21.79 21.75 4.66
C LYS A 317 21.03 21.93 3.34
N LYS A 318 20.33 23.05 3.20
CA LYS A 318 19.62 23.43 1.97
C LYS A 318 20.61 23.88 0.91
#